data_AF-A0A8H4TYN9-F1
#
_entry.id   AF-A0A8H4TYN9-F1
#
_cell.length_a   1.000
_cell.length_b   1.000
_cell.length_c   1.000
_cell.angle_alpha   90.00
_cell.angle_beta   90.00
_cell.angle_gamma   90.00
#
_symmetry.space_group_name_H-M   'P 1'
#
loop_
_entity.id
_entity.type
_entity.pdbx_description
1 polymer ?
#
loop_
_entity_poly.entity_id
_entity_poly.type
_entity_poly.pdbx_seq_one_letter_code
_entity_poly.pdbx_strand_id
1 'polypeptide(L)'
;MSDNDDDHQPSTEYADHSNLFIPLPPLPCHTFPQCALEVGRLIRDTPLIINNRSIITSNRTKNCKAYIMVKREGDRTGFLWCDADGNPAERSCIKKTQGLAISRVKADLVELYNKHEKELVREYTGALCIALGRRRIVKFAQRGTALPPVIDDEDRLDPYLREEVLCSVLDPVLN
;
A
#
# COMPACT_ATOMS: atom_id res chain seq x y z
N MET A 1 -15.12 -1.48 -70.76
CA MET A 1 -16.31 -2.25 -70.36
C MET A 1 -15.78 -3.61 -69.95
N SER A 2 -15.29 -3.73 -68.71
CA SER A 2 -16.09 -3.89 -67.47
C SER A 2 -16.37 -5.38 -67.27
N ASP A 3 -16.08 -6.03 -66.15
CA ASP A 3 -15.61 -5.59 -64.84
C ASP A 3 -14.80 -6.73 -64.19
N ASN A 4 -13.85 -6.35 -63.33
CA ASN A 4 -13.20 -7.24 -62.37
C ASN A 4 -14.15 -7.46 -61.19
N ASP A 5 -14.59 -8.69 -60.94
CA ASP A 5 -15.22 -9.05 -59.68
C ASP A 5 -14.24 -9.89 -58.85
N ASP A 6 -13.39 -9.16 -58.11
CA ASP A 6 -12.59 -9.66 -57.00
C ASP A 6 -13.54 -9.87 -55.80
N ASP A 7 -13.97 -11.11 -55.59
CA ASP A 7 -14.72 -11.53 -54.41
C ASP A 7 -13.77 -11.58 -53.20
N HIS A 8 -13.42 -10.42 -52.66
CA HIS A 8 -12.81 -10.31 -51.34
C HIS A 8 -13.89 -10.56 -50.28
N GLN A 9 -13.98 -11.81 -49.81
CA GLN A 9 -14.64 -12.09 -48.54
C GLN A 9 -13.96 -11.26 -47.42
N PRO A 10 -14.71 -10.53 -46.59
CA PRO A 10 -14.11 -9.90 -45.42
C PRO A 10 -13.71 -11.01 -44.45
N SER A 11 -12.41 -11.25 -44.35
CA SER A 11 -11.79 -12.03 -43.29
C SER A 11 -12.23 -11.43 -41.95
N THR A 12 -13.22 -12.06 -41.33
CA THR A 12 -13.58 -11.79 -39.95
C THR A 12 -12.45 -12.39 -39.13
N GLU A 13 -11.41 -11.59 -38.89
CA GLU A 13 -10.47 -11.83 -37.80
C GLU A 13 -11.33 -11.87 -36.53
N TYR A 14 -11.71 -13.08 -36.11
CA TYR A 14 -12.12 -13.33 -34.74
C TYR A 14 -10.91 -12.99 -33.90
N ALA A 15 -10.90 -11.76 -33.37
CA ALA A 15 -9.94 -11.36 -32.36
C ALA A 15 -9.95 -12.47 -31.30
N ASP A 16 -8.79 -13.08 -31.11
CA ASP A 16 -8.59 -14.13 -30.13
C ASP A 16 -8.94 -13.57 -28.75
N HIS A 17 -10.18 -13.80 -28.30
CA HIS A 17 -10.71 -13.34 -27.01
C HIS A 17 -10.13 -14.14 -25.83
N SER A 18 -9.16 -15.02 -26.10
CA SER A 18 -8.40 -15.77 -25.11
C SER A 18 -7.58 -14.83 -24.24
N ASN A 19 -7.97 -14.71 -22.98
CA ASN A 19 -7.20 -14.14 -21.86
C ASN A 19 -7.04 -12.60 -21.79
N LEU A 20 -8.12 -11.83 -21.91
CA LEU A 20 -8.19 -10.49 -21.30
C LEU A 20 -8.36 -10.60 -19.78
N PHE A 21 -7.36 -11.18 -19.10
CA PHE A 21 -7.27 -11.14 -17.65
C PHE A 21 -7.00 -9.71 -17.19
N ILE A 22 -7.93 -9.14 -16.45
CA ILE A 22 -7.76 -7.82 -15.82
C ILE A 22 -7.46 -8.05 -14.35
N PRO A 23 -6.20 -7.86 -13.89
CA PRO A 23 -5.85 -8.05 -12.49
C PRO A 23 -6.54 -7.01 -11.61
N LEU A 24 -6.88 -7.41 -10.39
CA LEU A 24 -7.25 -6.47 -9.34
C LEU A 24 -6.00 -5.69 -8.89
N PRO A 25 -6.16 -4.42 -8.48
CA PRO A 25 -5.05 -3.67 -7.94
C PRO A 25 -4.50 -4.36 -6.68
N PRO A 26 -3.17 -4.34 -6.46
CA PRO A 26 -2.59 -4.83 -5.23
C PRO A 26 -3.05 -3.99 -4.05
N LEU A 27 -3.09 -4.59 -2.85
CA LEU A 27 -3.37 -3.84 -1.63
C LEU A 27 -2.26 -2.79 -1.42
N PRO A 28 -2.62 -1.52 -1.18
CA PRO A 28 -1.65 -0.47 -0.96
C PRO A 28 -0.95 -0.65 0.40
N CYS A 29 0.35 -0.35 0.43
CA CYS A 29 1.16 -0.34 1.65
C CYS A 29 1.72 1.06 1.88
N HIS A 30 1.78 1.48 3.14
CA HIS A 30 2.49 2.69 3.51
C HIS A 30 3.99 2.54 3.25
N THR A 31 4.58 3.59 2.70
CA THR A 31 6.04 3.73 2.62
C THR A 31 6.57 4.29 3.94
N PHE A 32 7.85 4.03 4.25
CA PHE A 32 8.48 4.51 5.47
C PHE A 32 8.34 6.04 5.67
N PRO A 33 8.55 6.91 4.65
CA PRO A 33 8.36 8.36 4.82
C PRO A 33 6.92 8.79 5.11
N GLN A 34 5.92 8.00 4.72
CA GLN A 34 4.51 8.29 4.98
C GLN A 34 4.10 7.96 6.43
N CYS A 35 4.92 7.17 7.13
CA CYS A 35 4.59 6.68 8.47
C CYS A 35 5.70 6.89 9.50
N ALA A 36 6.78 7.63 9.20
CA ALA A 36 7.90 7.81 10.12
C ALA A 36 8.41 9.25 10.20
N LEU A 37 8.79 9.69 11.40
CA LEU A 37 9.44 10.97 11.65
C LEU A 37 10.79 10.75 12.36
N GLU A 38 11.80 11.52 11.94
CA GLU A 38 13.12 11.52 12.58
C GLU A 38 13.02 12.13 13.99
N VAL A 39 13.54 11.41 15.00
CA VAL A 39 13.47 11.83 16.42
C VAL A 39 14.82 12.05 17.06
N GLY A 40 15.90 11.62 16.40
CA GLY A 40 17.25 11.78 16.91
C GLY A 40 18.22 10.78 16.30
N ARG A 41 19.14 10.29 17.14
CA ARG A 41 20.23 9.41 16.71
C ARG A 41 20.49 8.28 17.70
N LEU A 42 21.02 7.16 17.22
CA LEU A 42 21.49 6.05 18.04
C LEU A 42 22.73 6.45 18.85
N ILE A 43 22.76 6.11 20.15
CA ILE A 43 23.89 6.45 21.04
C ILE A 43 25.02 5.41 21.02
N ARG A 44 24.73 4.22 20.50
CA ARG A 44 25.63 3.07 20.40
C ARG A 44 25.19 2.19 19.23
N ASP A 45 26.06 1.27 18.83
CA ASP A 45 25.71 0.24 17.86
C ASP A 45 24.58 -0.62 18.42
N THR A 46 23.55 -0.84 17.61
CA THR A 46 22.33 -1.54 18.02
C THR A 46 22.14 -2.72 17.08
N PRO A 47 22.59 -3.94 17.40
CA PRO A 47 22.46 -5.06 16.46
C PRO A 47 20.99 -5.45 16.22
N LEU A 48 20.74 -6.09 15.09
CA LEU A 48 19.51 -6.84 14.81
C LEU A 48 19.78 -8.32 15.02
N ILE A 49 18.80 -9.05 15.56
CA ILE A 49 18.85 -10.50 15.65
C ILE A 49 18.09 -11.08 14.46
N ILE A 50 18.81 -11.66 13.51
CA ILE A 50 18.26 -12.27 12.30
C ILE A 50 18.77 -13.71 12.24
N ASN A 51 17.86 -14.69 12.19
CA ASN A 51 18.22 -16.11 12.16
C ASN A 51 19.22 -16.51 13.26
N ASN A 52 18.97 -16.05 14.50
CA ASN A 52 19.83 -16.23 15.68
C ASN A 52 21.25 -15.66 15.55
N ARG A 53 21.49 -14.72 14.62
CA ARG A 53 22.76 -14.02 14.45
C ARG A 53 22.60 -12.54 14.74
N SER A 54 23.59 -11.99 15.45
CA SER A 54 23.71 -10.55 15.71
C SER A 54 24.36 -9.87 14.51
N ILE A 55 23.62 -8.97 13.85
CA ILE A 55 24.07 -8.26 12.64
C ILE A 55 23.94 -6.75 12.89
N ILE A 56 25.03 -6.01 12.66
CA ILE A 56 25.02 -4.54 12.69
C ILE A 56 25.00 -4.06 11.23
N THR A 57 23.89 -3.44 10.83
CA THR A 57 23.76 -2.78 9.52
C THR A 57 24.32 -1.36 9.60
N SER A 58 24.56 -0.73 8.45
CA SER A 58 25.02 0.67 8.38
C SER A 58 24.10 1.63 9.14
N ASN A 59 22.78 1.45 9.04
CA ASN A 59 21.75 2.25 9.73
C ASN A 59 21.66 1.99 11.24
N ARG A 60 22.40 1.01 11.75
CA ARG A 60 22.39 0.57 13.14
C ARG A 60 23.67 0.89 13.90
N THR A 61 24.61 1.58 13.25
CA THR A 61 25.83 2.09 13.87
C THR A 61 25.56 3.33 14.72
N LYS A 62 26.44 3.61 15.68
CA LYS A 62 26.39 4.80 16.53
C LYS A 62 26.27 6.08 15.68
N ASN A 63 25.43 7.01 16.14
CA ASN A 63 25.09 8.31 15.51
C ASN A 63 24.21 8.23 14.25
N CYS A 64 23.82 7.03 13.80
CA CYS A 64 22.81 6.88 12.76
C CYS A 64 21.45 7.41 13.22
N LYS A 65 20.63 7.83 12.25
CA LYS A 65 19.31 8.42 12.48
C LYS A 65 18.38 7.41 13.13
N ALA A 66 17.55 7.90 14.04
CA ALA A 66 16.51 7.13 14.70
C ALA A 66 15.16 7.81 14.47
N TYR A 67 14.12 7.00 14.38
CA TYR A 67 12.79 7.41 13.98
C TYR A 67 11.75 6.92 14.98
N ILE A 68 10.60 7.57 14.98
CA ILE A 68 9.35 7.01 15.49
C ILE A 68 8.43 6.83 14.30
N MET A 69 7.79 5.67 14.19
CA MET A 69 6.89 5.37 13.09
C MET A 69 5.55 4.83 13.57
N VAL A 70 4.48 5.04 12.80
CA VAL A 70 3.23 4.28 12.96
C VAL A 70 3.43 2.93 12.30
N LYS A 71 3.31 1.88 13.09
CA LYS A 71 3.32 0.50 12.59
C LYS A 71 1.94 -0.11 12.74
N ARG A 72 1.54 -0.83 11.69
CA ARG A 72 0.31 -1.61 11.64
C ARG A 72 0.63 -3.07 11.89
N GLU A 73 -0.13 -3.69 12.79
CA GLU A 73 -0.12 -5.13 13.05
C GLU A 73 -1.56 -5.64 13.01
N GLY A 74 -2.00 -6.06 11.82
CA GLY A 74 -3.39 -6.45 11.58
C GLY A 74 -4.35 -5.26 11.62
N ASP A 75 -5.28 -5.29 12.57
CA ASP A 75 -6.25 -4.24 12.89
C ASP A 75 -5.71 -3.21 13.91
N ARG A 76 -4.53 -3.44 14.47
CA ARG A 76 -3.92 -2.58 15.49
C ARG A 76 -2.89 -1.64 14.89
N THR A 77 -2.88 -0.41 15.40
CA THR A 77 -1.85 0.60 15.14
C THR A 77 -1.09 0.90 16.43
N GLY A 78 0.17 1.28 16.28
CA GLY A 78 1.00 1.71 17.41
C GLY A 78 2.25 2.43 16.95
N PHE A 79 2.93 3.03 17.92
CA PHE A 79 4.19 3.73 17.69
C PHE A 79 5.36 2.78 17.89
N LEU A 80 6.23 2.70 16.89
CA LEU A 80 7.48 1.93 16.95
C LEU A 80 8.67 2.88 16.92
N TRP A 81 9.59 2.73 17.88
CA TRP A 81 10.93 3.31 17.77
C TRP A 81 11.77 2.46 16.84
N CYS A 82 12.38 3.04 15.83
CA CYS A 82 13.08 2.28 14.79
C CYS A 82 14.32 3.00 14.22
N ASP A 83 15.10 2.24 13.46
CA ASP A 83 16.15 2.77 12.60
C ASP A 83 15.58 3.29 11.26
N ALA A 84 16.48 3.70 10.35
CA ALA A 84 16.12 4.20 9.02
C ALA A 84 15.51 3.13 8.08
N ASP A 85 15.63 1.85 8.42
CA ASP A 85 15.05 0.74 7.66
C ASP A 85 13.69 0.29 8.25
N GLY A 86 13.21 0.97 9.31
CA GLY A 86 11.98 0.60 10.01
C GLY A 86 12.12 -0.58 10.97
N ASN A 87 13.35 -1.02 11.27
CA ASN A 87 13.55 -2.12 12.22
C ASN A 87 13.51 -1.60 13.66
N PRO A 88 12.89 -2.36 14.59
CA PRO A 88 12.74 -1.96 15.99
C PRO A 88 14.08 -1.59 16.65
N ALA A 89 14.12 -0.43 17.31
CA ALA A 89 15.22 0.03 18.14
C ALA A 89 14.69 0.36 19.53
N GLU A 90 15.41 -0.05 20.58
CA GLU A 90 15.03 0.35 21.94
C GLU A 90 15.11 1.87 22.11
N ARG A 91 14.10 2.46 22.73
CA ARG A 91 14.11 3.88 23.10
C ARG A 91 15.34 4.27 23.94
N SER A 92 15.83 3.35 24.78
CA SER A 92 17.01 3.53 25.63
C SER A 92 18.29 3.84 24.81
N CYS A 93 18.33 3.38 23.55
CA CYS A 93 19.46 3.53 22.64
C CYS A 93 19.37 4.81 21.80
N ILE A 94 18.32 5.64 21.97
CA ILE A 94 18.07 6.81 21.13
C ILE A 94 18.30 8.09 21.92
N LYS A 95 19.26 8.89 21.48
CA LYS A 95 19.40 10.29 21.91
C LYS A 95 18.50 11.15 21.04
N LYS A 96 17.47 11.68 21.66
CA LYS A 96 16.51 12.58 21.02
C LYS A 96 17.17 13.91 20.65
N THR A 97 16.71 14.51 19.57
CA THR A 97 17.08 15.88 19.20
C THR A 97 16.67 16.86 20.30
N GLN A 98 17.56 17.79 20.63
CA GLN A 98 17.30 18.79 21.68
C GLN A 98 16.08 19.66 21.31
N GLY A 99 15.21 19.93 22.29
CA GLY A 99 13.98 20.71 22.09
C GLY A 99 12.82 19.92 21.48
N LEU A 100 13.01 18.64 21.14
CA LEU A 100 11.97 17.81 20.56
C LEU A 100 11.03 17.22 21.63
N ALA A 101 9.76 17.66 21.62
CA ALA A 101 8.72 17.09 22.46
C ALA A 101 8.07 15.87 21.78
N ILE A 102 8.24 14.68 22.35
CA ILE A 102 7.72 13.43 21.74
C ILE A 102 6.19 13.41 21.63
N SER A 103 5.47 14.06 22.54
CA SER A 103 4.01 14.21 22.43
C SER A 103 3.61 14.94 21.15
N ARG A 104 4.33 16.01 20.81
CA ARG A 104 4.11 16.77 19.56
C ARG A 104 4.47 15.93 18.34
N VAL A 105 5.62 15.25 18.37
CA VAL A 105 6.01 14.34 17.27
C VAL A 105 4.95 13.27 17.03
N LYS A 106 4.39 12.67 18.08
CA LYS A 106 3.29 11.70 17.94
C LYS A 106 2.06 12.32 17.29
N ALA A 107 1.68 13.54 17.68
CA ALA A 107 0.55 14.24 17.08
C ALA A 107 0.78 14.54 15.59
N ASP A 108 1.94 15.09 15.24
CA ASP A 108 2.34 15.39 13.86
C ASP A 108 2.37 14.09 13.01
N LEU A 109 2.88 13.01 13.60
CA LEU A 109 2.94 11.71 12.94
C LEU A 109 1.56 11.09 12.72
N VAL A 110 0.65 11.21 13.69
CA VAL A 110 -0.75 10.77 13.55
C VAL A 110 -1.45 11.53 12.44
N GLU A 111 -1.27 12.85 12.36
CA GLU A 111 -1.84 13.68 11.31
C GLU A 111 -1.32 13.25 9.92
N LEU A 112 0.01 13.11 9.80
CA LEU A 112 0.66 12.67 8.56
C LEU A 112 0.17 11.28 8.12
N TYR A 113 0.16 10.31 9.04
CA TYR A 113 -0.27 8.95 8.77
C TYR A 113 -1.74 8.90 8.36
N ASN A 114 -2.64 9.52 9.13
CA ASN A 114 -4.07 9.49 8.86
C ASN A 114 -4.43 10.18 7.54
N LYS A 115 -3.70 11.23 7.16
CA LYS A 115 -3.84 11.85 5.85
C LYS A 115 -3.51 10.85 4.73
N HIS A 116 -2.36 10.17 4.83
CA HIS A 116 -1.94 9.21 3.81
C HIS A 116 -2.80 7.95 3.78
N GLU A 117 -3.30 7.46 4.92
CA GLU A 117 -4.23 6.33 4.96
C GLU A 117 -5.50 6.63 4.16
N LYS A 118 -6.08 7.82 4.34
CA LYS A 118 -7.26 8.27 3.58
C LYS A 118 -6.97 8.38 2.08
N GLU A 119 -5.82 8.93 1.72
CA GLU A 119 -5.39 9.03 0.33
C GLU A 119 -5.21 7.64 -0.30
N LEU A 120 -4.55 6.71 0.39
CA LEU A 120 -4.30 5.34 -0.07
C LEU A 120 -5.61 4.55 -0.24
N VAL A 121 -6.54 4.64 0.72
CA VAL A 121 -7.85 3.98 0.61
C VAL A 121 -8.63 4.53 -0.58
N ARG A 122 -8.68 5.87 -0.73
CA ARG A 122 -9.35 6.52 -1.87
C ARG A 122 -8.77 6.09 -3.21
N GLU A 123 -7.45 6.11 -3.35
CA GLU A 123 -6.77 5.72 -4.59
C GLU A 123 -7.00 4.25 -4.93
N TYR A 124 -6.92 3.37 -3.93
CA TYR A 124 -7.19 1.94 -4.09
C TYR A 124 -8.63 1.67 -4.51
N THR A 125 -9.62 2.27 -3.84
CA THR A 125 -11.04 2.13 -4.21
C THR A 125 -11.28 2.64 -5.63
N GLY A 126 -10.65 3.75 -6.03
CA GLY A 126 -10.72 4.24 -7.41
C GLY A 126 -10.16 3.24 -8.43
N ALA A 127 -8.96 2.70 -8.19
CA ALA A 127 -8.34 1.70 -9.05
C ALA A 127 -9.17 0.41 -9.13
N LEU A 128 -9.77 0.01 -8.02
CA LEU A 128 -10.62 -1.17 -7.92
C LEU A 128 -11.91 -1.00 -8.74
N CYS A 129 -12.59 0.14 -8.61
CA CYS A 129 -13.76 0.47 -9.44
C CYS A 129 -13.44 0.40 -10.94
N ILE A 130 -12.27 0.90 -11.36
CA ILE A 130 -11.82 0.84 -12.75
C ILE A 130 -11.58 -0.62 -13.19
N ALA A 131 -10.86 -1.41 -12.39
CA ALA A 131 -10.56 -2.81 -12.72
C ALA A 131 -11.84 -3.66 -12.83
N LEU A 132 -12.74 -3.56 -11.84
CA LEU A 132 -14.03 -4.25 -11.85
C LEU A 132 -14.92 -3.79 -13.00
N GLY A 133 -14.96 -2.48 -13.28
CA GLY A 133 -15.69 -1.93 -14.41
C GLY A 133 -15.21 -2.51 -15.74
N ARG A 134 -13.89 -2.61 -15.95
CA ARG A 134 -13.30 -3.23 -17.14
C ARG A 134 -13.65 -4.71 -17.25
N ARG A 135 -13.59 -5.49 -16.16
CA ARG A 135 -13.97 -6.91 -16.15
C ARG A 135 -15.42 -7.10 -16.58
N ARG A 136 -16.33 -6.29 -16.03
CA ARG A 136 -17.75 -6.31 -16.39
C ARG A 136 -17.96 -6.02 -17.88
N ILE A 137 -17.27 -5.02 -18.44
CA ILE A 137 -17.35 -4.69 -19.88
C ILE A 137 -16.86 -5.85 -20.74
N VAL A 138 -15.70 -6.44 -20.43
CA VAL A 138 -15.14 -7.57 -21.17
C VAL A 138 -16.08 -8.77 -21.14
N LYS A 139 -16.60 -9.13 -19.96
CA LYS A 139 -17.55 -10.24 -19.83
C LYS A 139 -18.87 -9.97 -20.54
N PHE A 140 -19.36 -8.73 -20.51
CA PHE A 140 -20.57 -8.36 -21.24
C PHE A 140 -20.39 -8.50 -22.76
N ALA A 141 -19.25 -8.03 -23.29
CA ALA A 141 -18.92 -8.20 -24.69
C ALA A 141 -18.81 -9.68 -25.09
N GLN A 142 -18.19 -10.52 -24.24
CA GLN A 142 -18.05 -11.96 -24.46
C GLN A 142 -19.39 -12.72 -24.41
N ARG A 143 -20.34 -12.30 -23.55
CA ARG A 143 -21.68 -12.90 -23.44
C ARG A 143 -22.62 -12.51 -24.58
N GLY A 144 -22.30 -11.42 -25.29
CA GLY A 144 -23.17 -10.79 -26.27
C GLY A 144 -24.08 -9.75 -25.64
N THR A 145 -24.36 -8.69 -26.39
CA THR A 145 -25.05 -7.48 -25.89
C THR A 145 -26.57 -7.50 -26.06
N ALA A 146 -27.13 -8.63 -26.50
CA ALA A 146 -28.57 -8.80 -26.74
C ALA A 146 -29.40 -8.85 -25.45
N LEU A 147 -28.79 -9.24 -24.34
CA LEU A 147 -29.39 -9.25 -23.00
C LEU A 147 -28.76 -8.15 -22.14
N PRO A 148 -29.42 -7.68 -21.07
CA PRO A 148 -28.81 -6.74 -20.15
C PRO A 148 -27.53 -7.27 -19.49
N PRO A 149 -26.59 -6.39 -19.10
CA PRO A 149 -25.37 -6.81 -18.41
C PRO A 149 -25.68 -7.44 -17.05
N VAL A 150 -25.05 -8.58 -16.78
CA VAL A 150 -25.10 -9.28 -15.48
C VAL A 150 -23.76 -9.09 -14.78
N ILE A 151 -23.80 -8.68 -13.50
CA ILE A 151 -22.61 -8.51 -12.66
C ILE A 151 -22.43 -9.78 -11.83
N ASP A 152 -21.33 -10.49 -12.05
CA ASP A 152 -20.97 -11.67 -11.27
C ASP A 152 -20.54 -11.27 -9.85
N ASP A 153 -20.66 -12.19 -8.90
CA ASP A 153 -20.29 -11.93 -7.50
C ASP A 153 -18.83 -11.50 -7.34
N GLU A 154 -17.91 -12.08 -8.12
CA GLU A 154 -16.48 -11.73 -8.14
C GLU A 154 -16.17 -10.36 -8.75
N ASP A 155 -17.16 -9.74 -9.41
CA ASP A 155 -17.05 -8.39 -9.95
C ASP A 155 -17.81 -7.36 -9.11
N ARG A 156 -18.37 -7.75 -7.96
CA ARG A 156 -18.94 -6.81 -6.99
C ARG A 156 -17.85 -6.07 -6.23
N LEU A 157 -18.15 -4.84 -5.80
CA LEU A 157 -17.18 -3.98 -5.14
C LEU A 157 -16.98 -4.35 -3.66
N ASP A 158 -18.07 -4.62 -2.95
CA ASP A 158 -18.10 -4.76 -1.49
C ASP A 158 -17.08 -5.74 -0.90
N PRO A 159 -16.85 -6.94 -1.48
CA PRO A 159 -15.88 -7.90 -0.93
C PRO A 159 -14.43 -7.40 -0.90
N TYR A 160 -14.13 -6.35 -1.68
CA TYR A 160 -12.80 -5.82 -1.88
C TYR A 160 -12.61 -4.45 -1.23
N LEU A 161 -13.65 -3.86 -0.64
CA LEU A 161 -13.54 -2.56 0.02
C LEU A 161 -12.62 -2.67 1.23
N ARG A 162 -11.69 -1.73 1.30
CA ARG A 162 -10.77 -1.59 2.43
C ARG A 162 -11.27 -0.47 3.33
N GLU A 163 -11.38 -0.76 4.62
CA GLU A 163 -11.64 0.26 5.64
C GLU A 163 -10.37 1.06 5.97
N GLU A 164 -10.58 2.33 6.32
CA GLU A 164 -9.53 3.19 6.86
C GLU A 164 -9.13 2.70 8.25
N VAL A 165 -7.82 2.49 8.47
CA VAL A 165 -7.27 2.17 9.79
C VAL A 165 -6.51 3.39 10.31
N LEU A 166 -7.20 4.21 11.10
CA LEU A 166 -6.63 5.45 11.61
C LEU A 166 -5.82 5.23 12.89
N CYS A 167 -4.72 5.96 13.02
CA CYS A 167 -3.91 6.02 14.23
C CYS A 167 -4.42 7.13 15.17
N SER A 168 -4.22 6.93 16.47
CA SER A 168 -4.49 7.90 17.52
C SER A 168 -3.24 8.21 18.34
N VAL A 169 -3.17 9.42 18.90
CA VAL A 169 -2.11 9.78 19.86
C VAL A 169 -2.11 8.91 21.11
N LEU A 170 -3.24 8.25 21.40
CA LEU A 170 -3.42 7.32 22.52
C LEU A 170 -2.93 5.91 22.20
N ASP A 171 -2.54 5.63 20.95
CA ASP A 171 -2.08 4.30 20.56
C ASP A 171 -0.80 3.92 21.32
N PRO A 172 -0.63 2.62 21.62
CA PRO A 172 0.46 2.13 22.43
C PRO A 172 1.81 2.31 21.73
N VAL A 173 2.89 2.26 22.52
CA VAL A 173 4.24 2.01 21.99
C VAL A 173 4.44 0.50 21.90
N LEU A 174 4.95 0.02 20.77
CA LEU A 174 5.03 -1.42 20.48
C LEU A 174 6.33 -2.09 20.96
N ASN A 175 7.32 -1.32 21.42
CA ASN A 175 8.62 -1.81 21.88
C ASN A 175 9.20 -1.03 23.06
#